data_AF-A0A935JYF9-F1
#
_entry.id   AF-A0A935JYF9-F1
#
_cell.length_a   1.000
_cell.length_b   1.000
_cell.length_c   1.000
_cell.angle_alpha   90.00
_cell.angle_beta   90.00
_cell.angle_gamma   90.00
#
_symmetry.space_group_name_H-M   'P 1'
#
loop_
_entity.id
_entity.type
_entity.pdbx_description
1 polymer ?
#
loop_
_entity_poly.entity_id
_entity_poly.type
_entity_poly.pdbx_seq_one_letter_code
_entity_poly.pdbx_strand_id
1 'polypeptide(L)'
;MRSPLRQRYLRLCQSFGLGGFIVLMSALTASAATLDDYRQRVESVHIYVEELLADVGSSVQGKRDVPRENEVIAHIRRVLPPTEKVEWPGGSVETANQWLFVSLEQFQNEDDPAKRGVILTGINERLTSIAREVDQLQKAAASNRTKDEDKQKLAEILQREEYQKAQAKEESIFQKWLREFMEWLAKVFPRTPATPSSDPGTGSLKMGLQILIFALVIGLVGFLIYKFVPFFGRRGRKKKKEKGDRVILGERVASDESAASLFDEAELLAREGNLRGAIRKGYIALLCELSDRKLIGLARHKTNRDYLRDVRKRADLFENMNGMTLNFERNWYGLRPTDAQDWEDFKNRYQQTIAGVKG
;
A
#
# COMPACT_ATOMS: atom_id res chain seq x y z
N MET A 1 12.79 34.88 63.27
CA MET A 1 13.43 36.22 63.25
C MET A 1 13.64 36.61 61.79
N ARG A 2 12.69 37.32 61.16
CA ARG A 2 12.72 38.78 60.88
C ARG A 2 14.07 39.26 60.32
N SER A 3 14.02 39.63 59.03
CA SER A 3 15.01 40.33 58.19
C SER A 3 15.40 41.70 58.76
N PRO A 4 16.43 42.40 58.23
CA PRO A 4 16.15 43.37 57.15
C PRO A 4 17.28 43.66 56.13
N LEU A 5 16.87 44.04 54.90
CA LEU A 5 17.30 45.24 54.10
C LEU A 5 18.80 45.37 53.70
N ARG A 6 19.26 45.95 52.59
CA ARG A 6 18.76 46.54 51.33
C ARG A 6 20.03 46.87 50.53
N GLN A 7 20.11 46.50 49.25
CA GLN A 7 20.16 47.44 48.12
C GLN A 7 21.19 48.59 48.23
N ARG A 8 22.29 48.46 47.47
CA ARG A 8 22.95 49.60 46.83
C ARG A 8 22.82 49.43 45.31
N TYR A 9 21.87 50.15 44.73
CA TYR A 9 21.80 50.40 43.30
C TYR A 9 22.76 51.54 42.96
N LEU A 10 23.63 51.36 41.97
CA LEU A 10 24.00 52.44 41.09
C LEU A 10 24.04 51.91 39.66
N ARG A 11 23.15 52.49 38.86
CA ARG A 11 22.88 52.25 37.45
C ARG A 11 24.10 52.65 36.63
N LEU A 12 24.41 51.90 35.57
CA LEU A 12 24.53 52.48 34.23
C LEU A 12 24.46 51.38 33.16
N CYS A 13 23.60 51.61 32.16
CA CYS A 13 23.54 50.99 30.84
C CYS A 13 23.12 49.52 30.71
N GLN A 14 21.81 49.32 30.54
CA GLN A 14 21.31 48.41 29.51
C GLN A 14 21.84 48.85 28.14
N SER A 15 22.35 47.93 27.31
CA SER A 15 21.69 47.55 26.04
C SER A 15 22.56 46.63 25.15
N PHE A 16 21.92 45.58 24.63
CA PHE A 16 22.19 44.84 23.38
C PHE A 16 23.46 43.99 23.19
N GLY A 17 23.22 42.69 22.93
CA GLY A 17 23.86 42.00 21.79
C GLY A 17 24.52 40.66 22.09
N LEU A 18 23.88 39.56 21.65
CA LEU A 18 24.43 38.27 21.20
C LEU A 18 25.81 37.84 21.74
N GLY A 19 25.94 36.74 22.49
CA GLY A 19 25.62 35.40 22.00
C GLY A 19 26.87 34.78 21.34
N GLY A 20 27.67 34.05 22.11
CA GLY A 20 28.90 33.42 21.62
C GLY A 20 29.44 32.39 22.60
N PHE A 21 28.69 31.30 22.81
CA PHE A 21 29.19 30.12 23.50
C PHE A 21 30.11 29.37 22.51
N ILE A 22 31.42 29.62 22.60
CA ILE A 22 32.43 28.91 21.81
C ILE A 22 32.55 27.50 22.37
N VAL A 23 31.84 26.55 21.76
CA VAL A 23 32.13 25.13 21.89
C VAL A 23 33.29 24.82 20.96
N LEU A 24 34.46 24.61 21.56
CA LEU A 24 35.65 24.11 20.89
C LEU A 24 35.47 22.60 20.64
N MET A 25 34.68 22.27 19.61
CA MET A 25 34.64 20.93 19.02
C MET A 25 35.45 20.99 17.73
N SER A 26 36.76 20.73 17.87
CA SER A 26 37.62 20.36 16.74
C SER A 26 37.26 18.95 16.29
N ALA A 27 36.04 18.76 15.79
CA ALA A 27 35.77 17.63 14.91
C ALA A 27 36.48 17.95 13.60
N LEU A 28 37.41 17.08 13.18
CA LEU A 28 37.83 17.05 11.79
C LEU A 28 36.53 16.96 10.97
N THR A 29 36.18 18.04 10.29
CA THR A 29 35.13 18.05 9.28
C THR A 29 35.65 17.26 8.10
N ALA A 30 35.71 15.94 8.23
CA ALA A 30 35.67 15.05 7.09
C ALA A 30 34.27 15.24 6.51
N SER A 31 34.13 16.15 5.57
CA SER A 31 32.93 16.21 4.73
C SER A 31 32.74 14.81 4.18
N ALA A 32 31.70 14.11 4.64
CA ALA A 32 31.41 12.78 4.14
C ALA A 32 31.18 12.87 2.63
N ALA A 33 31.83 11.99 1.87
CA ALA A 33 31.65 11.99 0.43
C ALA A 33 30.21 11.61 0.09
N THR A 34 29.64 12.24 -0.94
CA THR A 34 28.32 11.81 -1.40
C THR A 34 28.44 10.50 -2.16
N LEU A 35 27.32 9.76 -2.22
CA LEU A 35 27.24 8.53 -3.00
C LEU A 35 27.56 8.76 -4.50
N ASP A 36 27.26 9.95 -5.04
CA ASP A 36 27.59 10.33 -6.42
C ASP A 36 29.09 10.58 -6.60
N ASP A 37 29.73 11.27 -5.64
CA ASP A 37 31.19 11.48 -5.68
C ASP A 37 31.95 10.15 -5.61
N TYR A 38 31.48 9.20 -4.78
CA TYR A 38 32.08 7.87 -4.69
C TYR A 38 31.92 7.10 -6.00
N ARG A 39 30.74 7.15 -6.63
CA ARG A 39 30.48 6.54 -7.93
C ARG A 39 31.46 7.04 -8.99
N GLN A 40 31.61 8.36 -9.12
CA GLN A 40 32.50 8.95 -10.12
C GLN A 40 33.96 8.53 -9.91
N ARG A 41 34.40 8.41 -8.65
CA ARG A 41 35.74 7.91 -8.33
C ARG A 41 35.93 6.44 -8.69
N VAL A 42 34.93 5.58 -8.43
CA VAL A 42 34.96 4.16 -8.82
C VAL A 42 35.00 4.01 -10.35
N GLU A 43 34.18 4.77 -11.09
CA GLU A 43 34.17 4.79 -12.56
C GLU A 43 35.50 5.31 -13.13
N SER A 44 36.08 6.35 -12.52
CA SER A 44 37.41 6.85 -12.90
C SER A 44 38.50 5.79 -12.71
N VAL A 45 38.50 5.09 -11.58
CA VAL A 45 39.47 4.01 -11.34
C VAL A 45 39.29 2.85 -12.31
N HIS A 46 38.06 2.51 -12.69
CA HIS A 46 37.79 1.50 -13.72
C HIS A 46 38.50 1.83 -15.04
N ILE A 47 38.44 3.08 -15.50
CA ILE A 47 39.11 3.53 -16.73
C ILE A 47 40.63 3.31 -16.64
N TYR A 48 41.25 3.66 -15.51
CA TYR A 48 42.70 3.46 -15.32
C TYR A 48 43.09 1.98 -15.24
N VAL A 49 42.22 1.11 -14.70
CA VAL A 49 42.45 -0.33 -14.68
C VAL A 49 42.33 -0.94 -16.08
N GLU A 50 41.39 -0.47 -16.90
CA GLU A 50 41.29 -0.87 -18.31
C GLU A 50 42.51 -0.43 -19.12
N GLU A 51 43.05 0.76 -18.85
CA GLU A 51 44.30 1.23 -19.45
C GLU A 51 45.48 0.30 -19.11
N LEU A 52 45.63 -0.08 -17.83
CA LEU A 52 46.65 -1.05 -17.42
C LEU A 52 46.43 -2.43 -18.07
N LEU A 53 45.18 -2.85 -18.24
CA LEU A 53 44.86 -4.13 -18.89
C LEU A 53 45.24 -4.11 -20.38
N ALA A 54 44.97 -3.00 -21.07
CA ALA A 54 45.37 -2.79 -22.45
C ALA A 54 46.90 -2.73 -22.61
N ASP A 55 47.60 -2.11 -21.67
CA ASP A 55 49.07 -2.09 -21.62
C ASP A 55 49.63 -3.52 -21.45
N VAL A 56 49.06 -4.32 -20.55
CA VAL A 56 49.47 -5.74 -20.39
C VAL A 56 49.21 -6.53 -21.68
N GLY A 57 48.06 -6.36 -22.32
CA GLY A 57 47.72 -7.04 -23.57
C GLY A 57 48.60 -6.65 -24.76
N SER A 58 49.01 -5.38 -24.84
CA SER A 58 49.90 -4.87 -25.90
C SER A 58 51.38 -5.15 -25.63
N SER A 59 51.77 -5.35 -24.37
CA SER A 59 53.14 -5.66 -23.95
C SER A 59 53.59 -7.11 -24.24
N VAL A 60 52.74 -7.98 -24.79
CA VAL A 60 53.12 -9.36 -25.18
C VAL A 60 54.29 -9.38 -26.20
N GLN A 61 54.52 -8.27 -26.92
CA GLN A 61 55.67 -8.07 -27.81
C GLN A 61 56.64 -6.94 -27.37
N GLY A 62 56.33 -6.20 -26.29
CA GLY A 62 57.02 -4.96 -25.88
C GLY A 62 57.62 -5.02 -24.47
N LYS A 63 58.55 -4.11 -24.15
CA LYS A 63 59.17 -4.02 -22.82
C LYS A 63 58.22 -3.32 -21.83
N ARG A 64 57.98 -3.91 -20.66
CA ARG A 64 57.18 -3.36 -19.56
C ARG A 64 57.62 -1.93 -19.18
N ASP A 65 56.70 -0.99 -19.18
CA ASP A 65 56.93 0.40 -18.77
C ASP A 65 56.58 0.60 -17.29
N VAL A 66 57.49 0.13 -16.42
CA VAL A 66 57.33 0.16 -14.96
C VAL A 66 57.12 1.58 -14.40
N PRO A 67 57.82 2.63 -14.85
CA PRO A 67 57.56 4.00 -14.40
C PRO A 67 56.11 4.44 -14.63
N ARG A 68 55.59 4.27 -15.85
CA ARG A 68 54.20 4.64 -16.18
C ARG A 68 53.19 3.83 -15.37
N GLU A 69 53.38 2.51 -15.26
CA GLU A 69 52.52 1.66 -14.43
C GLU A 69 52.43 2.17 -12.98
N ASN A 70 53.57 2.52 -12.38
CA ASN A 70 53.63 3.00 -11.01
C ASN A 70 52.93 4.35 -10.82
N GLU A 71 52.99 5.25 -11.83
CA GLU A 71 52.26 6.50 -11.82
C GLU A 71 50.74 6.28 -11.84
N VAL A 72 50.26 5.39 -12.73
CA VAL A 72 48.83 5.05 -12.81
C VAL A 72 48.35 4.42 -11.50
N ILE A 73 49.12 3.49 -10.92
CA ILE A 73 48.79 2.85 -9.65
C ILE A 73 48.76 3.87 -8.50
N ALA A 74 49.72 4.80 -8.45
CA ALA A 74 49.73 5.87 -7.46
C ALA A 74 48.51 6.79 -7.60
N HIS A 75 48.09 7.06 -8.84
CA HIS A 75 46.87 7.82 -9.11
C HIS A 75 45.63 7.07 -8.61
N ILE A 76 45.47 5.78 -8.94
CA ILE A 76 44.36 4.95 -8.49
C ILE A 76 44.25 4.95 -6.95
N ARG A 77 45.37 4.75 -6.25
CA ARG A 77 45.43 4.74 -4.78
C ARG A 77 45.05 6.08 -4.15
N ARG A 78 45.27 7.19 -4.86
CA ARG A 78 44.89 8.54 -4.41
C ARG A 78 43.40 8.80 -4.64
N VAL A 79 42.84 8.31 -5.75
CA VAL A 79 41.42 8.48 -6.09
C VAL A 79 40.53 7.63 -5.19
N LEU A 80 40.90 6.37 -4.93
CA LEU A 80 40.10 5.48 -4.08
C LEU A 80 40.86 5.13 -2.79
N PRO A 81 40.65 5.87 -1.68
CA PRO A 81 41.32 5.60 -0.42
C PRO A 81 40.88 4.27 0.18
N PRO A 82 41.68 3.66 1.09
CA PRO A 82 41.41 2.34 1.65
C PRO A 82 40.10 2.28 2.44
N THR A 83 39.74 3.38 3.11
CA THR A 83 38.48 3.55 3.83
C THR A 83 38.01 4.99 3.70
N GLU A 84 36.74 5.18 3.41
CA GLU A 84 36.08 6.48 3.46
C GLU A 84 34.63 6.33 3.89
N LYS A 85 34.10 7.35 4.57
CA LYS A 85 32.68 7.42 4.94
C LYS A 85 31.90 8.06 3.80
N VAL A 86 30.93 7.32 3.27
CA VAL A 86 30.03 7.76 2.20
C VAL A 86 28.62 7.91 2.76
N GLU A 87 27.99 9.05 2.51
CA GLU A 87 26.66 9.41 3.05
C GLU A 87 25.66 9.69 1.93
N TRP A 88 24.39 9.31 2.16
CA TRP A 88 23.24 9.62 1.32
C TRP A 88 21.98 9.78 2.16
N PRO A 89 20.88 10.34 1.62
CA PRO A 89 19.64 10.59 2.40
C PRO A 89 19.01 9.35 3.07
N GLY A 90 19.45 8.15 2.70
CA GLY A 90 18.95 6.87 3.23
C GLY A 90 19.93 6.11 4.12
N GLY A 91 21.12 6.64 4.42
CA GLY A 91 22.11 5.97 5.26
C GLY A 91 23.54 6.46 5.06
N SER A 92 24.46 5.81 5.76
CA SER A 92 25.90 6.01 5.62
C SER A 92 26.60 4.66 5.62
N VAL A 93 27.65 4.51 4.82
CA VAL A 93 28.50 3.33 4.81
C VAL A 93 29.96 3.74 4.91
N GLU A 94 30.73 2.97 5.65
CA GLU A 94 32.19 3.06 5.64
C GLU A 94 32.71 2.05 4.62
N THR A 95 33.37 2.55 3.58
CA THR A 95 33.88 1.71 2.49
C THR A 95 35.12 0.95 2.94
N ALA A 96 35.30 -0.26 2.43
CA ALA A 96 36.46 -1.10 2.71
C ALA A 96 37.19 -1.44 1.40
N ASN A 97 37.91 -0.46 0.85
CA ASN A 97 38.63 -0.57 -0.42
C ASN A 97 40.04 -1.16 -0.28
N GLN A 98 40.43 -1.65 0.91
CA GLN A 98 41.75 -2.24 1.16
C GLN A 98 42.12 -3.36 0.18
N TRP A 99 41.13 -4.10 -0.30
CA TRP A 99 41.31 -5.15 -1.30
C TRP A 99 41.99 -4.64 -2.58
N LEU A 100 41.69 -3.40 -3.00
CA LEU A 100 42.25 -2.81 -4.23
C LEU A 100 43.76 -2.63 -4.08
N PHE A 101 44.20 -2.17 -2.90
CA PHE A 101 45.62 -1.97 -2.61
C PHE A 101 46.38 -3.29 -2.64
N VAL A 102 45.81 -4.34 -2.04
CA VAL A 102 46.37 -5.70 -2.04
C VAL A 102 46.46 -6.25 -3.46
N SER A 103 45.40 -6.12 -4.27
CA SER A 103 45.41 -6.60 -5.65
C SER A 103 46.39 -5.82 -6.55
N LEU A 104 46.51 -4.50 -6.36
CA LEU A 104 47.49 -3.69 -7.09
C LEU A 104 48.93 -4.04 -6.70
N GLU A 105 49.18 -4.35 -5.43
CA GLU A 105 50.50 -4.83 -4.98
C GLU A 105 50.84 -6.21 -5.57
N GLN A 106 49.88 -7.14 -5.61
CA GLN A 106 50.04 -8.42 -6.29
C GLN A 106 50.35 -8.24 -7.78
N PHE A 107 49.67 -7.31 -8.45
CA PHE A 107 49.95 -6.95 -9.85
C PHE A 107 51.37 -6.39 -10.04
N GLN A 108 51.84 -5.51 -9.15
CA GLN A 108 53.19 -4.92 -9.25
C GLN A 108 54.29 -5.98 -9.14
N ASN A 109 54.07 -6.97 -8.27
CA ASN A 109 55.02 -8.04 -7.94
C ASN A 109 54.95 -9.26 -8.88
N GLU A 110 53.96 -9.33 -9.77
CA GLU A 110 53.80 -10.42 -10.74
C GLU A 110 54.42 -10.03 -12.08
N ASP A 111 55.24 -10.92 -12.64
CA ASP A 111 55.95 -10.69 -13.91
C ASP A 111 55.27 -11.38 -15.10
N ASP A 112 54.48 -12.42 -14.86
CA ASP A 112 53.77 -13.17 -15.91
C ASP A 112 52.60 -12.34 -16.48
N PRO A 113 52.63 -11.96 -17.78
CA PRO A 113 51.56 -11.16 -18.40
C PRO A 113 50.18 -11.80 -18.31
N ALA A 114 50.08 -13.13 -18.37
CA ALA A 114 48.80 -13.83 -18.29
C ALA A 114 48.19 -13.68 -16.89
N LYS A 115 49.00 -13.87 -15.84
CA LYS A 115 48.55 -13.71 -14.45
C LYS A 115 48.24 -12.26 -14.11
N ARG A 116 49.04 -11.32 -14.60
CA ARG A 116 48.79 -9.87 -14.48
C ARG A 116 47.42 -9.49 -15.06
N GLY A 117 47.11 -10.00 -16.26
CA GLY A 117 45.81 -9.82 -16.90
C GLY A 117 44.65 -10.36 -16.06
N VAL A 118 44.82 -11.54 -15.45
CA VAL A 118 43.82 -12.11 -14.53
C VAL A 118 43.60 -11.21 -13.29
N ILE A 119 44.67 -10.69 -12.69
CA ILE A 119 44.56 -9.80 -11.52
C ILE A 119 43.78 -8.53 -11.87
N LEU A 120 44.15 -7.85 -12.97
CA LEU A 120 43.47 -6.64 -13.42
C LEU A 120 42.01 -6.91 -13.80
N THR A 121 41.72 -8.05 -14.42
CA THR A 121 40.34 -8.47 -14.74
C THR A 121 39.50 -8.63 -13.47
N GLY A 122 40.03 -9.29 -12.44
CA GLY A 122 39.35 -9.44 -11.15
C GLY A 122 39.12 -8.11 -10.44
N ILE A 123 40.06 -7.16 -10.54
CA ILE A 123 39.85 -5.78 -10.06
C ILE A 123 38.68 -5.14 -10.82
N ASN A 124 38.67 -5.24 -12.15
CA ASN A 124 37.66 -4.61 -13.00
C ASN A 124 36.24 -5.13 -12.72
N GLU A 125 36.09 -6.45 -12.57
CA GLU A 125 34.82 -7.09 -12.23
C GLU A 125 34.28 -6.59 -10.89
N ARG A 126 35.15 -6.47 -9.89
CA ARG A 126 34.76 -6.00 -8.56
C ARG A 126 34.39 -4.52 -8.56
N LEU A 127 35.13 -3.66 -9.27
CA LEU A 127 34.78 -2.25 -9.46
C LEU A 127 33.42 -2.11 -10.16
N THR A 128 33.19 -2.90 -11.20
CA THR A 128 31.90 -2.94 -11.91
C THR A 128 30.75 -3.35 -10.98
N SER A 129 30.96 -4.34 -10.12
CA SER A 129 29.98 -4.75 -9.12
C SER A 129 29.67 -3.61 -8.14
N ILE A 130 30.69 -2.93 -7.64
CA ILE A 130 30.52 -1.80 -6.72
C ILE A 130 29.74 -0.67 -7.40
N ALA A 131 30.10 -0.31 -8.64
CA ALA A 131 29.39 0.73 -9.40
C ALA A 131 27.89 0.41 -9.58
N ARG A 132 27.56 -0.87 -9.84
CA ARG A 132 26.17 -1.32 -9.95
C ARG A 132 25.41 -1.22 -8.62
N GLU A 133 26.01 -1.63 -7.52
CA GLU A 133 25.40 -1.52 -6.18
C GLU A 133 25.17 -0.05 -5.79
N VAL A 134 26.14 0.81 -6.08
CA VAL A 134 26.01 2.26 -5.86
C VAL A 134 24.86 2.86 -6.68
N ASP A 135 24.72 2.49 -7.95
CA ASP A 135 23.60 2.92 -8.80
C ASP A 135 22.23 2.44 -8.28
N GLN A 136 22.15 1.22 -7.76
CA GLN A 136 20.94 0.71 -7.11
C GLN A 136 20.58 1.50 -5.85
N LEU A 137 21.57 1.80 -5.00
CA LEU A 137 21.37 2.62 -3.81
C LEU A 137 20.92 4.05 -4.16
N GLN A 138 21.48 4.63 -5.22
CA GLN A 138 21.09 5.96 -5.72
C GLN A 138 19.65 5.96 -6.24
N LYS A 139 19.24 4.95 -7.02
CA LYS A 139 17.85 4.76 -7.49
C LYS A 139 16.88 4.55 -6.33
N ALA A 140 17.26 3.76 -5.32
CA ALA A 140 16.45 3.54 -4.13
C ALA A 140 16.27 4.85 -3.34
N ALA A 141 17.34 5.61 -3.13
CA ALA A 141 17.29 6.91 -2.46
C ALA A 141 16.42 7.92 -3.22
N ALA A 142 16.53 7.98 -4.55
CA ALA A 142 15.68 8.79 -5.40
C ALA A 142 14.20 8.38 -5.29
N SER A 143 13.91 7.07 -5.27
CA SER A 143 12.55 6.55 -5.15
C SER A 143 11.86 6.83 -3.81
N ASN A 144 12.64 6.90 -2.72
CA ASN A 144 12.10 7.28 -1.41
C ASN A 144 11.79 8.78 -1.36
N ARG A 145 12.65 9.61 -1.94
CA ARG A 145 12.39 11.04 -2.10
C ARG A 145 11.14 11.29 -2.96
N THR A 146 10.98 10.59 -4.08
CA THR A 146 9.78 10.71 -4.91
C THR A 146 8.54 10.18 -4.21
N LYS A 147 8.59 9.09 -3.44
CA LYS A 147 7.40 8.60 -2.71
C LYS A 147 6.86 9.60 -1.70
N ASP A 148 7.72 10.33 -1.00
CA ASP A 148 7.28 11.32 -0.02
C ASP A 148 6.84 12.61 -0.71
N GLU A 149 7.51 13.04 -1.78
CA GLU A 149 7.05 14.13 -2.66
C GLU A 149 5.72 13.79 -3.36
N ASP A 150 5.51 12.54 -3.77
CA ASP A 150 4.29 12.04 -4.40
C ASP A 150 3.16 11.96 -3.39
N LYS A 151 3.43 11.54 -2.14
CA LYS A 151 2.43 11.61 -1.05
C LYS A 151 2.05 13.05 -0.73
N GLN A 152 3.01 13.97 -0.74
CA GLN A 152 2.76 15.40 -0.50
C GLN A 152 1.95 16.02 -1.64
N LYS A 153 2.32 15.78 -2.90
CA LYS A 153 1.55 16.19 -4.07
C LYS A 153 0.18 15.54 -4.11
N LEU A 154 0.06 14.27 -3.74
CA LEU A 154 -1.22 13.58 -3.62
C LEU A 154 -2.08 14.22 -2.52
N ALA A 155 -1.52 14.51 -1.36
CA ALA A 155 -2.23 15.19 -0.28
C ALA A 155 -2.67 16.61 -0.69
N GLU A 156 -1.81 17.35 -1.40
CA GLU A 156 -2.11 18.65 -1.97
C GLU A 156 -3.24 18.55 -3.01
N ILE A 157 -3.15 17.60 -3.96
CA ILE A 157 -4.18 17.34 -4.98
C ILE A 157 -5.50 16.96 -4.32
N LEU A 158 -5.48 16.10 -3.30
CA LEU A 158 -6.68 15.71 -2.55
C LEU A 158 -7.29 16.87 -1.74
N GLN A 159 -6.51 17.89 -1.41
CA GLN A 159 -6.98 19.09 -0.72
C GLN A 159 -7.51 20.18 -1.67
N ARG A 160 -7.20 20.11 -2.97
CA ARG A 160 -7.73 21.05 -3.98
C ARG A 160 -9.26 20.98 -4.02
N GLU A 161 -9.89 22.13 -4.22
CA GLU A 161 -11.36 22.28 -4.25
C GLU A 161 -12.05 21.38 -5.30
N GLU A 162 -11.34 20.99 -6.36
CA GLU A 162 -11.83 20.07 -7.39
C GLU A 162 -11.95 18.62 -6.90
N TYR A 163 -11.12 18.20 -5.93
CA TYR A 163 -11.07 16.86 -5.34
C TYR A 163 -11.76 16.78 -3.98
N GLN A 164 -11.91 17.91 -3.31
CA GLN A 164 -12.98 18.09 -2.33
C GLN A 164 -14.29 18.07 -3.09
N LYS A 165 -14.79 16.86 -3.42
CA LYS A 165 -16.16 16.62 -3.86
C LYS A 165 -17.02 17.62 -3.11
N ALA A 166 -17.67 18.52 -3.85
CA ALA A 166 -18.58 19.49 -3.30
C ALA A 166 -19.34 18.81 -2.17
N GLN A 167 -19.09 19.21 -0.93
CA GLN A 167 -20.08 19.10 0.13
C GLN A 167 -21.20 20.07 -0.27
N ALA A 168 -21.84 19.81 -1.40
CA ALA A 168 -23.25 20.01 -1.53
C ALA A 168 -23.80 19.30 -0.30
N LYS A 169 -24.34 20.13 0.58
CA LYS A 169 -25.10 19.85 1.76
C LYS A 169 -26.21 18.85 1.40
N GLU A 170 -25.84 17.60 1.14
CA GLU A 170 -26.76 16.49 1.05
C GLU A 170 -27.16 16.24 2.50
N GLU A 171 -28.16 17.00 2.95
CA GLU A 171 -28.96 16.61 4.10
C GLU A 171 -29.18 15.11 3.98
N SER A 172 -28.65 14.36 4.95
CA SER A 172 -28.74 12.91 4.98
C SER A 172 -30.18 12.54 4.65
N ILE A 173 -30.41 11.61 3.73
CA ILE A 173 -31.77 11.19 3.34
C ILE A 173 -32.60 10.85 4.59
N PHE A 174 -31.92 10.39 5.65
CA PHE A 174 -32.46 10.20 6.98
C PHE A 174 -32.85 11.50 7.70
N GLN A 175 -32.04 12.56 7.62
CA GLN A 175 -32.37 13.89 8.16
C GLN A 175 -33.55 14.54 7.42
N LYS A 176 -33.62 14.44 6.08
CA LYS A 176 -34.81 14.88 5.32
C LYS A 176 -36.06 14.12 5.73
N TRP A 177 -35.97 12.79 5.80
CA TRP A 177 -37.08 11.94 6.22
C TRP A 177 -37.51 12.20 7.67
N LEU A 178 -36.56 12.38 8.60
CA LEU A 178 -36.86 12.68 10.01
C LEU A 178 -37.52 14.05 10.17
N ARG A 179 -37.08 15.06 9.40
CA ARG A 179 -37.71 16.39 9.38
C ARG A 179 -39.14 16.31 8.85
N GLU A 180 -39.35 15.69 7.70
CA GLU A 180 -40.70 15.52 7.11
C GLU A 180 -41.62 14.71 8.03
N PHE A 181 -41.10 13.68 8.71
CA PHE A 181 -41.83 12.92 9.71
C PHE A 181 -42.22 13.77 10.93
N MET A 182 -41.32 14.60 11.45
CA MET A 182 -41.61 15.50 12.57
C MET A 182 -42.61 16.60 12.18
N GLU A 183 -42.53 17.13 10.96
CA GLU A 183 -43.51 18.09 10.43
C GLU A 183 -44.90 17.46 10.27
N TRP A 184 -44.96 16.24 9.74
CA TRP A 184 -46.20 15.46 9.69
C TRP A 184 -46.74 15.20 11.10
N LEU A 185 -45.90 14.80 12.04
CA LEU A 185 -46.30 14.53 13.43
C LEU A 185 -46.88 15.79 14.09
N ALA A 186 -46.22 16.94 13.91
CA ALA A 186 -46.71 18.23 14.41
C ALA A 186 -48.04 18.66 13.78
N LYS A 187 -48.32 18.23 12.54
CA LYS A 187 -49.58 18.49 11.83
C LYS A 187 -50.71 17.55 12.25
N VAL A 188 -50.36 16.34 12.72
CA VAL A 188 -51.30 15.34 13.26
C VAL A 188 -51.64 15.62 14.73
N PHE A 189 -50.79 16.34 15.46
CA PHE A 189 -51.14 16.86 16.78
C PHE A 189 -52.11 18.04 16.66
N PRO A 190 -53.32 17.97 17.27
CA PRO A 190 -54.19 19.12 17.36
C PRO A 190 -53.50 20.18 18.22
N ARG A 191 -53.19 21.35 17.65
CA ARG A 191 -52.92 22.55 18.44
C ARG A 191 -54.17 22.80 19.26
N THR A 192 -54.14 22.47 20.55
CA THR A 192 -55.20 22.85 21.48
C THR A 192 -55.33 24.37 21.38
N PRO A 193 -56.49 24.91 20.94
CA PRO A 193 -56.73 26.32 21.15
C PRO A 193 -56.76 26.49 22.66
N ALA A 194 -55.83 27.26 23.19
CA ALA A 194 -55.95 27.82 24.53
C ALA A 194 -57.10 28.84 24.48
N THR A 195 -58.33 28.34 24.46
CA THR A 195 -59.53 29.13 24.76
C THR A 195 -59.97 28.72 26.15
N PRO A 196 -59.80 29.57 27.18
CA PRO A 196 -60.41 29.36 28.47
C PRO A 196 -61.90 29.69 28.33
N SER A 197 -62.69 28.75 27.82
CA SER A 197 -64.15 28.79 27.98
C SER A 197 -64.52 27.73 29.02
N SER A 198 -64.66 28.22 30.24
CA SER A 198 -65.17 27.54 31.42
C SER A 198 -66.55 26.94 31.14
N ASP A 199 -66.61 25.62 30.98
CA ASP A 199 -67.83 24.83 31.18
C ASP A 199 -67.46 23.54 31.96
N PRO A 200 -67.77 23.44 33.27
CA PRO A 200 -67.18 22.46 34.18
C PRO A 200 -67.53 20.98 33.93
N GLY A 201 -68.42 20.67 32.98
CA GLY A 201 -68.92 19.30 32.75
C GLY A 201 -68.31 18.55 31.56
N THR A 202 -67.65 19.23 30.61
CA THR A 202 -67.26 18.62 29.32
C THR A 202 -65.76 18.39 29.12
N GLY A 203 -64.92 18.91 30.02
CA GLY A 203 -63.45 18.77 29.95
C GLY A 203 -62.95 17.35 30.19
N SER A 204 -63.53 16.64 31.16
CA SER A 204 -63.14 15.28 31.55
C SER A 204 -63.43 14.24 30.47
N LEU A 205 -64.54 14.41 29.74
CA LEU A 205 -64.93 13.55 28.62
C LEU A 205 -64.03 13.75 27.40
N LYS A 206 -63.64 14.99 27.10
CA LYS A 206 -62.72 15.30 25.99
C LYS A 206 -61.32 14.75 26.25
N MET A 207 -60.82 14.84 27.49
CA MET A 207 -59.52 14.27 27.88
C MET A 207 -59.54 12.73 27.83
N GLY A 208 -60.59 12.09 28.34
CA GLY A 208 -60.74 10.63 28.28
C GLY A 208 -60.83 10.10 26.84
N LEU A 209 -61.56 10.80 25.97
CA LEU A 209 -61.67 10.44 24.55
C LEU A 209 -60.32 10.58 23.82
N GLN A 210 -59.54 11.61 24.13
CA GLN A 210 -58.22 11.82 23.54
C GLN A 210 -57.22 10.73 23.95
N ILE A 211 -57.24 10.31 25.21
CA ILE A 211 -56.40 9.20 25.71
C ILE A 211 -56.80 7.88 25.06
N LEU A 212 -58.10 7.61 24.91
CA LEU A 212 -58.61 6.41 24.25
C LEU A 212 -58.18 6.33 22.78
N ILE A 213 -58.23 7.45 22.05
CA ILE A 213 -57.77 7.54 20.66
C ILE A 213 -56.26 7.29 20.57
N PHE A 214 -55.47 7.86 21.49
CA PHE A 214 -54.03 7.61 21.53
C PHE A 214 -53.68 6.15 21.81
N ALA A 215 -54.36 5.52 22.76
CA ALA A 215 -54.19 4.10 23.06
C ALA A 215 -54.53 3.22 21.84
N LEU A 216 -55.59 3.58 21.11
CA LEU A 216 -55.99 2.88 19.88
C LEU A 216 -54.95 3.02 18.77
N VAL A 217 -54.39 4.23 18.56
CA VAL A 217 -53.36 4.48 17.53
C VAL A 217 -52.06 3.77 17.86
N ILE A 218 -51.60 3.84 19.12
CA ILE A 218 -50.38 3.13 19.57
C ILE A 218 -50.57 1.62 19.45
N GLY A 219 -51.75 1.11 19.83
CA GLY A 219 -52.10 -0.31 19.66
C GLY A 219 -52.10 -0.73 18.19
N LEU A 220 -52.65 0.09 17.29
CA LEU A 220 -52.66 -0.18 15.86
C LEU A 220 -51.26 -0.16 15.25
N VAL A 221 -50.42 0.82 15.60
CA VAL A 221 -49.02 0.90 15.13
C VAL A 221 -48.21 -0.29 15.66
N GLY A 222 -48.36 -0.64 16.93
CA GLY A 222 -47.73 -1.84 17.51
C GLY A 222 -48.18 -3.13 16.82
N PHE A 223 -49.48 -3.25 16.51
CA PHE A 223 -50.03 -4.38 15.76
C PHE A 223 -49.49 -4.45 14.31
N LEU A 224 -49.38 -3.32 13.61
CA LEU A 224 -48.80 -3.25 12.27
C LEU A 224 -47.31 -3.64 12.29
N ILE A 225 -46.55 -3.16 13.26
CA ILE A 225 -45.14 -3.56 13.43
C ILE A 225 -45.06 -5.07 13.69
N TYR A 226 -45.82 -5.60 14.65
CA TYR A 226 -45.85 -7.04 14.96
C TYR A 226 -46.24 -7.89 13.74
N LYS A 227 -47.21 -7.43 12.95
CA LYS A 227 -47.72 -8.15 11.76
C LYS A 227 -46.78 -8.09 10.55
N PHE A 228 -46.12 -6.95 10.32
CA PHE A 228 -45.36 -6.68 9.08
C PHE A 228 -43.84 -6.82 9.23
N VAL A 229 -43.28 -6.75 10.45
CA VAL A 229 -41.86 -7.07 10.71
C VAL A 229 -41.48 -8.49 10.23
N PRO A 230 -42.25 -9.56 10.53
CA PRO A 230 -41.93 -10.90 10.00
C PRO A 230 -42.14 -11.02 8.47
N PHE A 231 -42.90 -10.11 7.86
CA PHE A 231 -43.12 -10.08 6.40
C PHE A 231 -41.93 -9.48 5.64
N PHE A 232 -41.20 -8.54 6.24
CA PHE A 232 -39.95 -8.00 5.69
C PHE A 232 -38.75 -8.95 5.85
N GLY A 233 -38.74 -9.79 6.90
CA GLY A 233 -37.68 -10.80 7.12
C GLY A 233 -37.75 -12.04 6.21
N ARG A 234 -38.91 -12.33 5.60
CA ARG A 234 -39.12 -13.55 4.80
C ARG A 234 -39.36 -13.30 3.30
N ARG A 235 -39.15 -12.09 2.80
CA ARG A 235 -39.37 -11.76 1.38
C ARG A 235 -38.13 -11.17 0.71
N GLY A 236 -37.00 -11.84 0.88
CA GLY A 236 -35.79 -11.68 0.05
C GLY A 236 -35.96 -12.27 -1.35
N ARG A 237 -37.08 -11.97 -2.03
CA ARG A 237 -37.25 -12.28 -3.45
C ARG A 237 -38.14 -11.20 -4.03
N LYS A 238 -37.54 -10.07 -4.39
CA LYS A 238 -38.16 -9.13 -5.34
C LYS A 238 -37.12 -8.25 -6.04
N LYS A 239 -37.18 -8.41 -7.37
CA LYS A 239 -36.78 -7.52 -8.45
C LYS A 239 -35.27 -7.26 -8.58
N LYS A 240 -34.68 -8.06 -9.50
CA LYS A 240 -33.55 -7.65 -10.34
C LYS A 240 -33.79 -6.20 -10.77
N LYS A 241 -33.01 -5.27 -10.20
CA LYS A 241 -32.49 -4.19 -11.03
C LYS A 241 -31.66 -4.90 -12.10
N GLU A 242 -31.89 -4.57 -13.35
CA GLU A 242 -30.92 -4.82 -14.42
C GLU A 242 -29.58 -4.26 -13.93
N LYS A 243 -28.76 -5.13 -13.35
CA LYS A 243 -27.35 -4.85 -13.17
C LYS A 243 -26.80 -5.04 -14.58
N GLY A 244 -26.14 -4.03 -15.15
CA GLY A 244 -25.38 -4.25 -16.36
C GLY A 244 -24.41 -5.43 -16.15
N ASP A 245 -24.03 -6.09 -17.24
CA ASP A 245 -23.09 -7.21 -17.27
C ASP A 245 -21.95 -7.00 -16.28
N ARG A 246 -21.71 -7.99 -15.40
CA ARG A 246 -20.63 -7.92 -14.42
C ARG A 246 -19.37 -8.38 -15.12
N VAL A 247 -18.39 -7.49 -15.31
CA VAL A 247 -17.06 -7.89 -15.80
C VAL A 247 -16.24 -8.37 -14.63
N ILE A 248 -15.99 -9.68 -14.57
CA ILE A 248 -15.17 -10.33 -13.53
C ILE A 248 -13.97 -10.92 -14.22
N LEU A 249 -12.77 -10.44 -13.87
CA LEU A 249 -11.50 -10.96 -14.42
C LEU A 249 -11.46 -11.00 -15.96
N GLY A 250 -12.04 -9.96 -16.59
CA GLY A 250 -12.12 -9.82 -18.05
C GLY A 250 -13.24 -10.62 -18.73
N GLU A 251 -13.96 -11.47 -18.01
CA GLU A 251 -15.13 -12.21 -18.50
C GLU A 251 -16.40 -11.42 -18.22
N ARG A 252 -17.27 -11.28 -19.23
CA ARG A 252 -18.60 -10.69 -19.06
C ARG A 252 -19.51 -11.78 -18.52
N VAL A 253 -19.87 -11.68 -17.26
CA VAL A 253 -20.86 -12.53 -16.61
C VAL A 253 -22.20 -11.81 -16.68
N ALA A 254 -23.20 -12.45 -17.28
CA ALA A 254 -24.53 -11.88 -17.37
C ALA A 254 -25.09 -11.69 -15.95
N SER A 255 -25.83 -10.61 -15.72
CA SER A 255 -26.23 -10.26 -14.35
C SER A 255 -27.25 -11.20 -13.72
N ASP A 256 -27.83 -12.08 -14.54
CA ASP A 256 -28.78 -13.13 -14.22
C ASP A 256 -28.16 -14.51 -14.02
N GLU A 257 -26.89 -14.72 -14.42
CA GLU A 257 -26.17 -15.95 -14.17
C GLU A 257 -25.92 -16.12 -12.67
N SER A 258 -26.29 -17.30 -12.17
CA SER A 258 -26.03 -17.67 -10.77
C SER A 258 -24.63 -18.25 -10.64
N ALA A 259 -24.00 -18.04 -9.48
CA ALA A 259 -22.71 -18.66 -9.17
C ALA A 259 -22.75 -20.20 -9.28
N ALA A 260 -23.88 -20.84 -8.97
CA ALA A 260 -24.07 -22.27 -9.18
C ALA A 260 -23.98 -22.66 -10.67
N SER A 261 -24.67 -21.94 -11.55
CA SER A 261 -24.61 -22.17 -13.01
C SER A 261 -23.19 -22.00 -13.55
N LEU A 262 -22.47 -20.98 -13.09
CA LEU A 262 -21.08 -20.76 -13.49
C LEU A 262 -20.16 -21.91 -13.02
N PHE A 263 -20.45 -22.49 -11.85
CA PHE A 263 -19.70 -23.64 -11.37
C PHE A 263 -20.06 -24.93 -12.12
N ASP A 264 -21.32 -25.12 -12.50
CA ASP A 264 -21.74 -26.23 -13.36
C ASP A 264 -21.04 -26.17 -14.73
N GLU A 265 -20.91 -24.98 -15.32
CA GLU A 265 -20.10 -24.76 -16.54
C GLU A 265 -18.62 -25.11 -16.32
N ALA A 266 -18.07 -24.78 -15.16
CA ALA A 266 -16.71 -25.17 -14.80
C ALA A 266 -16.57 -26.70 -14.73
N GLU A 267 -17.55 -27.42 -14.20
CA GLU A 267 -17.56 -28.88 -14.19
C GLU A 267 -17.63 -29.48 -15.60
N LEU A 268 -18.40 -28.88 -16.50
CA LEU A 268 -18.47 -29.30 -17.91
C LEU A 268 -17.11 -29.13 -18.59
N LEU A 269 -16.45 -27.99 -18.42
CA LEU A 269 -15.10 -27.74 -18.95
C LEU A 269 -14.09 -28.76 -18.43
N ALA A 270 -14.20 -29.16 -17.15
CA ALA A 270 -13.33 -30.18 -16.58
C ALA A 270 -13.55 -31.56 -17.23
N ARG A 271 -14.82 -31.94 -17.49
CA ARG A 271 -15.17 -33.20 -18.18
C ARG A 271 -14.68 -33.24 -19.62
N GLU A 272 -14.62 -32.09 -20.28
CA GLU A 272 -14.06 -31.93 -21.62
C GLU A 272 -12.52 -31.94 -21.65
N GLY A 273 -11.88 -32.05 -20.49
CA GLY A 273 -10.42 -32.01 -20.36
C GLY A 273 -9.83 -30.59 -20.35
N ASN A 274 -10.66 -29.55 -20.45
CA ASN A 274 -10.24 -28.16 -20.32
C ASN A 274 -10.13 -27.74 -18.84
N LEU A 275 -9.19 -28.36 -18.13
CA LEU A 275 -8.99 -28.16 -16.69
C LEU A 275 -8.61 -26.72 -16.34
N ARG A 276 -7.81 -26.06 -17.17
CA ARG A 276 -7.45 -24.66 -17.00
C ARG A 276 -8.67 -23.73 -17.13
N GLY A 277 -9.54 -24.00 -18.10
CA GLY A 277 -10.82 -23.31 -18.27
C GLY A 277 -11.75 -23.54 -17.08
N ALA A 278 -11.83 -24.78 -16.60
CA ALA A 278 -12.61 -25.14 -15.42
C ALA A 278 -12.18 -24.36 -14.18
N ILE A 279 -10.88 -24.31 -13.87
CA ILE A 279 -10.36 -23.55 -12.72
C ILE A 279 -10.68 -22.05 -12.85
N ARG A 280 -10.51 -21.46 -14.05
CA ARG A 280 -10.86 -20.05 -14.27
C ARG A 280 -12.34 -19.78 -14.03
N LYS A 281 -13.21 -20.59 -14.65
CA LYS A 281 -14.66 -20.42 -14.54
C LYS A 281 -15.14 -20.67 -13.11
N GLY A 282 -14.58 -21.68 -12.44
CA GLY A 282 -14.84 -21.96 -11.02
C GLY A 282 -14.41 -20.83 -10.09
N TYR A 283 -13.29 -20.15 -10.39
CA TYR A 283 -12.86 -18.98 -9.61
C TYR A 283 -13.78 -17.77 -9.81
N ILE A 284 -14.30 -17.57 -11.03
CA ILE A 284 -15.32 -16.55 -11.29
C ILE A 284 -16.61 -16.88 -10.53
N ALA A 285 -17.04 -18.15 -10.53
CA ALA A 285 -18.18 -18.62 -9.76
C ALA A 285 -18.01 -18.35 -8.25
N LEU A 286 -16.82 -18.58 -7.70
CA LEU A 286 -16.50 -18.25 -6.31
C LEU A 286 -16.67 -16.76 -6.02
N LEU A 287 -16.09 -15.89 -6.85
CA LEU A 287 -16.20 -14.43 -6.66
C LEU A 287 -17.66 -13.96 -6.78
N CYS A 288 -18.42 -14.53 -7.71
CA CYS A 288 -19.87 -14.30 -7.82
C CYS A 288 -20.60 -14.67 -6.54
N GLU A 289 -20.36 -15.88 -6.01
CA GLU A 289 -21.03 -16.35 -4.80
C GLU A 289 -20.73 -15.44 -3.60
N LEU A 290 -19.45 -15.15 -3.34
CA LEU A 290 -19.05 -14.32 -2.22
C LEU A 290 -19.63 -12.90 -2.34
N SER A 291 -19.77 -12.39 -3.56
CA SER A 291 -20.39 -11.10 -3.81
C SER A 291 -21.89 -11.10 -3.61
N ASP A 292 -22.59 -12.14 -4.07
CA ASP A 292 -24.04 -12.27 -3.89
C ASP A 292 -24.40 -12.39 -2.41
N ARG A 293 -23.49 -12.97 -1.61
CA ARG A 293 -23.56 -13.03 -0.14
C ARG A 293 -23.07 -11.77 0.58
N LYS A 294 -22.69 -10.71 -0.16
CA LYS A 294 -22.16 -9.44 0.36
C LYS A 294 -20.89 -9.57 1.21
N LEU A 295 -20.09 -10.62 0.97
CA LEU A 295 -18.81 -10.83 1.66
C LEU A 295 -17.67 -10.08 0.98
N ILE A 296 -17.77 -9.91 -0.34
CA ILE A 296 -16.87 -9.11 -1.14
C ILE A 296 -17.66 -8.14 -2.01
N GLY A 297 -17.04 -7.04 -2.42
CA GLY A 297 -17.61 -6.13 -3.42
C GLY A 297 -16.93 -6.34 -4.76
N LEU A 298 -17.64 -6.83 -5.78
CA LEU A 298 -17.10 -6.94 -7.14
C LEU A 298 -16.87 -5.56 -7.75
N ALA A 299 -15.69 -5.36 -8.34
CA ALA A 299 -15.39 -4.18 -9.12
C ALA A 299 -14.36 -4.51 -10.21
N ARG A 300 -14.49 -3.87 -11.38
CA ARG A 300 -13.62 -4.10 -12.54
C ARG A 300 -12.13 -3.86 -12.24
N HIS A 301 -11.81 -2.96 -11.31
CA HIS A 301 -10.44 -2.58 -10.96
C HIS A 301 -9.84 -3.41 -9.80
N LYS A 302 -10.62 -4.31 -9.18
CA LYS A 302 -10.13 -5.09 -8.04
C LYS A 302 -9.26 -6.26 -8.49
N THR A 303 -8.15 -6.45 -7.79
CA THR A 303 -7.23 -7.56 -7.98
C THR A 303 -7.59 -8.76 -7.09
N ASN A 304 -7.01 -9.94 -7.35
CA ASN A 304 -7.15 -11.12 -6.48
C ASN A 304 -6.78 -10.82 -5.03
N ARG A 305 -5.70 -10.07 -4.81
CA ARG A 305 -5.25 -9.63 -3.48
C ARG A 305 -6.27 -8.72 -2.78
N ASP A 306 -7.01 -7.91 -3.52
CA ASP A 306 -8.06 -7.06 -2.95
C ASP A 306 -9.23 -7.89 -2.46
N TYR A 307 -9.63 -8.92 -3.20
CA TYR A 307 -10.68 -9.84 -2.75
C TYR A 307 -10.26 -10.65 -1.52
N LEU A 308 -9.01 -11.08 -1.43
CA LEU A 308 -8.47 -11.69 -0.20
C LEU A 308 -8.49 -10.73 1.00
N ARG A 309 -8.27 -9.43 0.77
CA ARG A 309 -8.33 -8.40 1.81
C ARG A 309 -9.75 -8.24 2.36
N ASP A 310 -10.77 -8.31 1.50
CA ASP A 310 -12.18 -8.19 1.89
C ASP A 310 -12.58 -9.30 2.89
N VAL A 311 -12.06 -10.52 2.72
CA VAL A 311 -12.39 -11.67 3.59
C VAL A 311 -11.43 -11.88 4.76
N ARG A 312 -10.35 -11.10 4.88
CA ARG A 312 -9.27 -11.27 5.88
C ARG A 312 -9.74 -11.42 7.33
N LYS A 313 -10.85 -10.77 7.70
CA LYS A 313 -11.40 -10.83 9.08
C LYS A 313 -12.00 -12.20 9.43
N ARG A 314 -12.19 -13.08 8.45
CA ARG A 314 -12.75 -14.43 8.60
C ARG A 314 -11.66 -15.44 8.26
N ALA A 315 -10.91 -15.89 9.27
CA ALA A 315 -9.71 -16.70 9.08
C ALA A 315 -9.97 -17.93 8.19
N ASP A 316 -11.00 -18.72 8.47
CA ASP A 316 -11.29 -19.94 7.70
C ASP A 316 -11.68 -19.67 6.24
N LEU A 317 -12.43 -18.59 6.00
CA LEU A 317 -12.79 -18.17 4.64
C LEU A 317 -11.57 -17.63 3.90
N PHE A 318 -10.72 -16.86 4.59
CA PHE A 318 -9.50 -16.31 4.04
C PHE A 318 -8.53 -17.43 3.62
N GLU A 319 -8.28 -18.41 4.48
CA GLU A 319 -7.37 -19.53 4.18
C GLU A 319 -7.87 -20.36 2.99
N ASN A 320 -9.16 -20.69 2.98
CA ASN A 320 -9.76 -21.43 1.86
C ASN A 320 -9.71 -20.64 0.55
N MET A 321 -10.06 -19.35 0.60
CA MET A 321 -10.00 -18.47 -0.57
C MET A 321 -8.57 -18.27 -1.06
N ASN A 322 -7.60 -18.10 -0.16
CA ASN A 322 -6.19 -17.95 -0.50
C ASN A 322 -5.66 -19.18 -1.23
N GLY A 323 -6.01 -20.39 -0.76
CA GLY A 323 -5.67 -21.63 -1.47
C GLY A 323 -6.26 -21.69 -2.88
N MET A 324 -7.52 -21.31 -3.05
CA MET A 324 -8.17 -21.26 -4.36
C MET A 324 -7.58 -20.18 -5.28
N THR A 325 -7.24 -19.01 -4.74
CA THR A 325 -6.58 -17.92 -5.47
C THR A 325 -5.19 -18.36 -5.96
N LEU A 326 -4.39 -19.01 -5.12
CA LEU A 326 -3.07 -19.51 -5.50
C LEU A 326 -3.16 -20.61 -6.57
N ASN A 327 -4.13 -21.51 -6.45
CA ASN A 327 -4.38 -22.53 -7.45
C ASN A 327 -4.78 -21.88 -8.80
N PHE A 328 -5.73 -20.94 -8.77
CA PHE A 328 -6.13 -20.17 -9.93
C PHE A 328 -4.96 -19.41 -10.58
N GLU A 329 -4.18 -18.66 -9.80
CA GLU A 329 -3.05 -17.87 -10.32
C GLU A 329 -1.97 -18.75 -10.94
N ARG A 330 -1.66 -19.88 -10.30
CA ARG A 330 -0.70 -20.85 -10.81
C ARG A 330 -1.15 -21.48 -12.12
N ASN A 331 -2.41 -21.88 -12.23
CA ASN A 331 -2.92 -22.58 -13.40
C ASN A 331 -3.29 -21.62 -14.55
N TRP A 332 -3.71 -20.40 -14.23
CA TRP A 332 -4.13 -19.43 -15.23
C TRP A 332 -2.99 -18.54 -15.72
N TYR A 333 -2.04 -18.14 -14.86
CA TYR A 333 -0.91 -17.29 -15.24
C TYR A 333 0.42 -18.04 -15.30
N GLY A 334 0.51 -19.24 -14.72
CA GLY A 334 1.71 -20.05 -14.78
C GLY A 334 1.91 -20.74 -16.12
N LEU A 335 3.15 -21.18 -16.35
CA LEU A 335 3.61 -21.86 -17.57
C LEU A 335 3.51 -23.40 -17.49
N ARG A 336 2.94 -23.95 -16.40
CA ARG A 336 2.80 -25.40 -16.19
C ARG A 336 1.46 -25.89 -16.74
N PRO A 337 1.39 -27.10 -17.33
CA PRO A 337 0.12 -27.74 -17.62
C PRO A 337 -0.69 -27.99 -16.35
N THR A 338 -1.98 -27.66 -16.40
CA THR A 338 -2.96 -27.95 -15.35
C THR A 338 -3.29 -29.44 -15.35
N ASP A 339 -3.19 -30.07 -14.18
CA ASP A 339 -3.51 -31.50 -14.01
C ASP A 339 -4.89 -31.71 -13.36
N ALA A 340 -5.38 -32.95 -13.38
CA ALA A 340 -6.70 -33.27 -12.82
C ALA A 340 -6.75 -33.06 -11.30
N GLN A 341 -5.61 -33.18 -10.62
CA GLN A 341 -5.51 -32.96 -9.18
C GLN A 341 -5.72 -31.48 -8.85
N ASP A 342 -5.17 -30.57 -9.65
CA ASP A 342 -5.39 -29.12 -9.51
C ASP A 342 -6.89 -28.78 -9.52
N TRP A 343 -7.67 -29.42 -10.40
CA TRP A 343 -9.12 -29.23 -10.48
C TRP A 343 -9.86 -29.83 -9.28
N GLU A 344 -9.55 -31.08 -8.89
CA GLU A 344 -10.19 -31.72 -7.75
C GLU A 344 -9.91 -30.96 -6.43
N ASP A 345 -8.68 -30.49 -6.24
CA ASP A 345 -8.31 -29.66 -5.10
C ASP A 345 -9.08 -28.34 -5.09
N PHE A 346 -9.23 -27.70 -6.26
CA PHE A 346 -10.03 -26.49 -6.41
C PHE A 346 -11.49 -26.74 -6.06
N LYS A 347 -12.10 -27.79 -6.62
CA LYS A 347 -13.49 -28.17 -6.41
C LYS A 347 -13.79 -28.48 -4.95
N ASN A 348 -12.93 -29.23 -4.28
CA ASN A 348 -13.09 -29.57 -2.85
C ASN A 348 -13.06 -28.31 -1.98
N ARG A 349 -12.11 -27.39 -2.22
CA ARG A 349 -12.03 -26.12 -1.48
C ARG A 349 -13.21 -25.20 -1.76
N TYR A 350 -13.71 -25.19 -3.00
CA TYR A 350 -14.93 -24.47 -3.36
C TYR A 350 -16.10 -24.99 -2.54
N GLN A 351 -16.36 -26.30 -2.56
CA GLN A 351 -17.46 -26.91 -1.80
C GLN A 351 -17.37 -26.64 -0.29
N GLN A 352 -16.17 -26.75 0.29
CA GLN A 352 -15.91 -26.40 1.70
C GLN A 352 -16.24 -24.93 1.99
N THR A 353 -15.84 -24.02 1.10
CA THR A 353 -16.12 -22.58 1.23
C THR A 353 -17.62 -22.30 1.18
N ILE A 354 -18.33 -22.90 0.22
CA ILE A 354 -19.78 -22.72 0.08
C ILE A 354 -20.52 -23.30 1.30
N ALA A 355 -20.08 -24.44 1.82
CA ALA A 355 -20.66 -25.06 3.01
C ALA A 355 -20.42 -24.22 4.28
N GLY A 356 -19.18 -23.75 4.50
CA GLY A 356 -18.82 -22.95 5.66
C GLY A 356 -19.48 -21.57 5.69
N VAL A 357 -19.85 -21.02 4.54
CA VAL A 357 -20.56 -19.72 4.43
C VAL A 357 -22.09 -19.89 4.50
N LYS A 358 -22.63 -21.12 4.49
CA LYS A 358 -24.07 -21.39 4.67
C LYS A 358 -24.51 -21.40 6.15
N GLY A 359 -23.57 -21.50 7.10
CA GLY A 359 -23.80 -21.28 8.53
C GLY A 359 -23.60 -19.82 8.91
#